data_AF-A0A6C0DVR3-F1
#
_entry.id   AF-A0A6C0DVR3-F1
#
_cell.length_a   1.000
_cell.length_b   1.000
_cell.length_c   1.000
_cell.angle_alpha   90.00
_cell.angle_beta   90.00
_cell.angle_gamma   90.00
#
_symmetry.space_group_name_H-M   'P 1'
#
loop_
_entity.id
_entity.type
_entity.pdbx_description
1 polymer ?
#
loop_
_entity_poly.entity_id
_entity_poly.type
_entity_poly.pdbx_seq_one_letter_code
_entity_poly.pdbx_strand_id
1 'polypeptide(L)'
;MDTYCHDKITESDLCNQKYSIDVLEKYFHSLNTKVVLKTQDLTALFCVKYILDTSIDYGTKDHSMCYTKNIILRYQKHISEEEFDTAYSYYLKIRKK
;
A
#
# COMPACT_ATOMS: atom_id res chain seq x y z
N MET A 1 -4.78 -12.20 35.11
CA MET A 1 -5.58 -11.23 34.34
C MET A 1 -5.02 -11.24 32.94
N ASP A 2 -5.82 -11.77 32.04
CA ASP A 2 -5.47 -12.22 30.70
C ASP A 2 -4.97 -11.06 29.83
N THR A 3 -3.80 -11.26 29.24
CA THR A 3 -3.13 -10.36 28.30
C THR A 3 -3.98 -10.22 27.04
N TYR A 4 -4.92 -9.27 27.03
CA TYR A 4 -5.61 -8.87 25.80
C TYR A 4 -4.64 -8.02 24.97
N CYS A 5 -3.81 -8.70 24.20
CA CYS A 5 -3.06 -8.08 23.11
C CYS A 5 -4.09 -7.66 22.06
N HIS A 6 -4.62 -6.44 22.18
CA HIS A 6 -5.45 -5.81 21.16
C HIS A 6 -4.57 -5.40 19.96
N ASP A 7 -3.75 -6.34 19.47
CA ASP A 7 -2.76 -6.16 18.40
C ASP A 7 -3.42 -6.41 17.03
N LYS A 8 -4.70 -6.04 16.89
CA LYS A 8 -5.43 -6.16 15.62
C LYS A 8 -6.06 -4.83 15.28
N ILE A 9 -5.42 -4.12 14.35
CA ILE A 9 -6.05 -3.01 13.65
C ILE A 9 -7.11 -3.62 12.73
N THR A 10 -8.32 -3.08 12.83
CA THR A 10 -9.46 -3.53 12.02
C THR A 10 -9.73 -2.50 10.92
N GLU A 11 -10.38 -2.89 9.82
CA GLU A 11 -10.72 -1.98 8.71
C GLU A 11 -11.58 -0.78 9.17
N SER A 12 -12.48 -1.02 10.13
CA SER A 12 -13.28 0.03 10.77
C SER A 12 -12.41 1.05 11.51
N ASP A 13 -11.32 0.59 12.08
CA ASP A 13 -10.39 1.42 12.82
C ASP A 13 -9.54 2.29 11.88
N LEU A 14 -9.07 1.71 10.77
CA LEU A 14 -8.43 2.47 9.68
C LEU A 14 -9.33 3.59 9.13
N CYS A 15 -10.65 3.40 9.10
CA CYS A 15 -11.57 4.43 8.63
C CYS A 15 -11.72 5.59 9.63
N ASN A 16 -11.59 5.30 10.93
CA ASN A 16 -11.74 6.28 12.01
C ASN A 16 -10.41 6.96 12.40
N GLN A 17 -9.28 6.27 12.22
CA GLN A 17 -7.98 6.66 12.73
C GLN A 17 -6.93 6.63 11.62
N LYS A 18 -6.06 7.65 11.59
CA LYS A 18 -4.88 7.65 10.73
C LYS A 18 -3.69 7.06 11.49
N TYR A 19 -3.09 6.02 10.92
CA TYR A 19 -1.92 5.34 11.47
C TYR A 19 -0.65 5.72 10.72
N SER A 20 0.47 5.67 11.41
CA SER A 20 1.79 5.85 10.80
C SER A 20 2.15 4.67 9.89
N ILE A 21 2.96 4.93 8.87
CA ILE A 21 3.42 3.93 7.89
C ILE A 21 4.05 2.71 8.57
N ASP A 22 4.82 2.90 9.64
CA ASP A 22 5.49 1.83 10.39
C ASP A 22 4.49 0.82 10.98
N VAL A 23 3.41 1.34 11.56
CA VAL A 23 2.31 0.54 12.11
C VAL A 23 1.57 -0.17 10.98
N LEU A 24 1.26 0.56 9.90
CA LEU A 24 0.61 -0.03 8.73
C LEU A 24 1.45 -1.15 8.14
N GLU A 25 2.77 -1.01 8.04
CA GLU A 25 3.68 -2.03 7.53
C GLU A 25 3.59 -3.34 8.34
N LYS A 26 3.54 -3.23 9.67
CA LYS A 26 3.42 -4.38 10.58
C LYS A 26 2.11 -5.15 10.41
N TYR A 27 0.99 -4.46 10.20
CA TYR A 27 -0.33 -5.09 10.08
C TYR A 27 -0.80 -5.26 8.63
N PHE A 28 -0.08 -4.74 7.64
CA PHE A 28 -0.48 -4.69 6.22
C PHE A 28 -0.87 -6.07 5.69
N HIS A 29 -0.14 -7.12 6.10
CA HIS A 29 -0.40 -8.49 5.68
C HIS A 29 -1.80 -9.00 6.09
N SER A 30 -2.36 -8.48 7.19
CA SER A 30 -3.69 -8.83 7.68
C SER A 30 -4.78 -7.83 7.24
N LEU A 31 -4.41 -6.75 6.56
CA LEU A 31 -5.30 -5.65 6.19
C LEU A 31 -5.61 -5.67 4.69
N ASN A 32 -6.77 -5.14 4.34
CA ASN A 32 -7.16 -5.03 2.95
C ASN A 32 -6.47 -3.83 2.28
N THR A 33 -5.61 -4.11 1.29
CA THR A 33 -4.88 -3.10 0.52
C THR A 33 -5.77 -1.96 0.02
N LYS A 34 -7.00 -2.27 -0.41
CA LYS A 34 -7.95 -1.26 -0.90
C LYS A 34 -8.39 -0.29 0.19
N VAL A 35 -8.65 -0.82 1.40
CA VAL A 35 -9.08 -0.02 2.54
C VAL A 35 -7.94 0.86 3.00
N VAL A 36 -6.73 0.30 3.14
CA VAL A 36 -5.52 1.04 3.49
C VAL A 36 -5.27 2.17 2.48
N LEU A 37 -5.34 1.88 1.18
CA LEU A 37 -5.15 2.87 0.11
C LEU A 37 -6.19 3.99 0.10
N LYS A 38 -7.41 3.74 0.58
CA LYS A 38 -8.50 4.74 0.60
C LYS A 38 -8.58 5.55 1.87
N THR A 39 -8.19 4.96 3.00
CA THR A 39 -8.40 5.54 4.33
C THR A 39 -7.14 6.22 4.86
N GLN A 40 -5.97 5.68 4.53
CA GLN A 40 -4.69 6.12 5.07
C GLN A 40 -3.95 7.02 4.08
N ASP A 41 -3.12 7.90 4.63
CA ASP A 41 -2.21 8.78 3.88
C ASP A 41 -0.90 8.02 3.62
N LEU A 42 -0.80 7.40 2.46
CA LEU A 42 0.35 6.55 2.13
C LEU A 42 1.41 7.34 1.38
N THR A 43 2.68 7.01 1.61
CA THR A 43 3.78 7.56 0.81
C THR A 43 3.90 6.82 -0.52
N ALA A 44 4.33 7.51 -1.58
CA ALA A 44 4.62 6.92 -2.89
C ALA A 44 5.46 5.64 -2.82
N LEU A 45 6.49 5.65 -1.99
CA LEU A 45 7.37 4.49 -1.77
C LEU A 45 6.64 3.29 -1.17
N PHE A 46 5.75 3.52 -0.21
CA PHE A 46 4.97 2.45 0.42
C PHE A 46 4.00 1.83 -0.59
N CYS A 47 3.32 2.68 -1.36
CA CYS A 47 2.45 2.23 -2.43
C CYS A 47 3.22 1.38 -3.44
N VAL A 48 4.40 1.81 -3.88
CA VAL A 48 5.23 1.02 -4.81
C VAL A 48 5.69 -0.32 -4.21
N LYS A 49 6.03 -0.34 -2.91
CA LYS A 49 6.62 -1.51 -2.25
C LYS A 49 5.58 -2.60 -1.91
N TYR A 50 4.38 -2.21 -1.49
CA TYR A 50 3.38 -3.12 -0.94
C TYR A 50 2.07 -3.20 -1.73
N ILE A 51 1.74 -2.17 -2.52
CA ILE A 51 0.45 -2.05 -3.22
C ILE A 51 0.62 -2.30 -4.70
N LEU A 52 1.61 -1.65 -5.31
CA LEU A 52 1.87 -1.71 -6.74
C LEU A 52 2.20 -3.14 -7.13
N ASP A 53 1.32 -3.71 -7.95
CA ASP A 53 1.57 -5.03 -8.50
C ASP A 53 2.56 -4.90 -9.65
N THR A 54 3.84 -5.15 -9.35
CA THR A 54 4.91 -5.21 -10.37
C THR A 54 4.97 -6.58 -11.05
N SER A 55 4.15 -7.54 -10.58
CA SER A 55 4.13 -8.94 -11.02
C SER A 55 3.11 -9.15 -12.13
N ILE A 56 2.94 -8.15 -13.01
CA ILE A 56 2.19 -8.32 -14.26
C ILE A 56 3.05 -9.20 -15.17
N ASP A 57 3.05 -10.49 -14.86
CA ASP A 57 3.48 -11.51 -15.78
C ASP A 57 2.45 -11.50 -16.92
N TYR A 58 2.86 -10.97 -18.07
CA TYR A 58 2.04 -10.74 -19.27
C TYR A 58 1.34 -12.00 -19.83
N GLY A 59 1.42 -13.15 -19.13
CA GLY A 59 0.83 -14.43 -19.52
C GLY A 59 -0.44 -14.87 -18.79
N THR A 60 -0.82 -14.25 -17.65
CA THR A 60 -1.95 -14.76 -16.83
C THR A 60 -3.15 -13.82 -16.89
N LYS A 61 -4.25 -14.29 -17.51
CA LYS A 61 -5.51 -13.58 -17.82
C LYS A 61 -6.35 -13.16 -16.61
N ASP A 62 -5.76 -12.79 -15.48
CA ASP A 62 -6.52 -12.29 -14.32
C ASP A 62 -6.16 -10.83 -14.00
N HIS A 63 -6.66 -9.93 -14.85
CA HIS A 63 -6.49 -8.48 -14.72
C HIS A 63 -7.36 -7.85 -13.60
N SER A 64 -8.03 -8.65 -12.77
CA SER A 64 -9.11 -8.17 -11.91
C SER A 64 -8.64 -7.47 -10.63
N MET A 65 -7.40 -7.70 -10.18
CA MET A 65 -6.91 -7.22 -8.87
C MET A 65 -5.56 -6.49 -8.91
N CYS A 66 -5.03 -6.17 -10.09
CA CYS A 66 -3.75 -5.45 -10.23
C CYS A 66 -3.90 -3.96 -9.89
N TYR A 67 -3.26 -3.52 -8.81
CA TYR A 67 -3.13 -2.09 -8.50
C TYR A 67 -2.02 -1.48 -9.36
N THR A 68 -2.41 -0.84 -10.45
CA THR A 68 -1.51 -0.07 -11.31
C THR A 68 -1.27 1.34 -10.76
N LYS A 69 -0.18 1.98 -11.20
CA LYS A 69 0.17 3.38 -10.88
C LYS A 69 -1.03 4.33 -10.95
N ASN A 70 -1.81 4.26 -12.03
CA ASN A 70 -2.96 5.15 -12.24
C ASN A 70 -4.05 4.95 -11.16
N ILE A 71 -4.31 3.71 -10.74
CA ILE A 71 -5.25 3.40 -9.66
C ILE A 71 -4.77 4.00 -8.34
N ILE A 72 -3.48 3.85 -8.04
CA ILE A 72 -2.86 4.38 -6.82
C ILE A 72 -2.98 5.90 -6.79
N LEU A 73 -2.56 6.59 -7.86
CA LEU A 73 -2.63 8.06 -7.97
C LEU A 73 -4.07 8.58 -7.92
N ARG A 74 -5.05 7.80 -8.42
CA ARG A 74 -6.46 8.17 -8.36
C ARG A 74 -7.02 8.16 -6.93
N TYR A 75 -6.54 7.26 -6.07
CA TYR A 75 -6.92 7.22 -4.66
C TYR A 75 -6.08 8.15 -3.80
N GLN A 76 -4.77 8.17 -4.03
CA GLN A 76 -3.79 8.98 -3.31
C GLN A 76 -3.45 10.23 -4.11
N LYS A 77 -4.41 11.15 -4.18
CA LYS A 77 -4.30 12.39 -4.96
C LYS A 77 -3.23 13.36 -4.44
N HIS A 78 -2.75 13.16 -3.21
CA HIS A 78 -1.66 13.94 -2.64
C HIS A 78 -0.30 13.56 -3.24
N ILE A 79 -0.19 12.35 -3.81
CA ILE A 79 1.02 11.88 -4.48
C ILE A 79 0.99 12.39 -5.91
N SER A 80 2.01 13.17 -6.28
CA SER A 80 2.21 13.58 -7.66
C SER A 80 2.83 12.46 -8.48
N GLU A 81 2.59 12.48 -9.79
CA GLU A 81 3.14 11.49 -10.70
C GLU A 81 4.67 11.43 -10.63
N GLU A 82 5.34 12.58 -10.55
CA GLU A 82 6.79 12.72 -10.44
C GLU A 82 7.34 12.09 -9.15
N GLU A 83 6.62 12.26 -8.03
CA GLU A 83 6.98 11.66 -6.75
C GLU A 83 6.84 10.14 -6.81
N PHE A 84 5.79 9.65 -7.46
CA PHE A 84 5.59 8.23 -7.70
C PHE A 84 6.70 7.63 -8.56
N ASP A 85 7.05 8.26 -9.67
CA ASP A 85 8.13 7.78 -10.57
C ASP A 85 9.50 7.78 -9.88
N THR A 86 9.77 8.80 -9.07
CA THR A 86 10.98 8.89 -8.25
C THR A 86 11.03 7.72 -7.25
N ALA A 87 9.94 7.47 -6.55
CA ALA A 87 9.83 6.36 -5.61
C ALA A 87 9.96 4.99 -6.31
N TYR A 88 9.35 4.84 -7.48
CA TYR A 88 9.43 3.62 -8.29
C TYR A 88 10.86 3.33 -8.76
N SER A 89 11.53 4.35 -9.29
CA SER A 89 12.94 4.27 -9.70
C SER A 89 13.85 3.92 -8.52
N TYR A 90 13.59 4.49 -7.35
CA TYR A 90 14.33 4.17 -6.12
C TYR A 90 14.11 2.73 -5.68
N TYR A 91 12.87 2.25 -5.67
CA TYR A 91 12.52 0.86 -5.34
C TYR A 91 13.21 -0.16 -6.28
N LEU A 92 13.21 0.10 -7.59
CA LEU A 92 13.90 -0.76 -8.56
C LEU A 92 15.42 -0.83 -8.31
N LYS A 93 16.04 0.28 -7.90
CA LYS A 93 17.47 0.32 -7.56
C LYS A 93 17.78 -0.54 -6.33
N ILE A 94 16.91 -0.53 -5.32
CA ILE A 94 17.09 -1.34 -4.11
C ILE A 94 16.89 -2.83 -4.41
N ARG A 95 15.84 -3.18 -5.16
CA ARG A 95 15.49 -4.59 -5.45
C ARG A 95 16.50 -5.30 -6.36
N LYS A 96 17.24 -4.56 -7.19
CA LYS A 96 18.28 -5.11 -8.09
C LYS A 96 19.64 -5.36 -7.41
N LYS A 97 19.78 -5.03 -6.12
CA LYS A 97 21.04 -5.15 -5.37
C LYS A 97 21.00 -6.37 -4.45
#